data_AF-A0A442HD90-F1
#
_entry.id   AF-A0A442HD90-F1
#
_cell.length_a   1.000
_cell.length_b   1.000
_cell.length_c   1.000
_cell.angle_alpha   90.00
_cell.angle_beta   90.00
_cell.angle_gamma   90.00
#
_symmetry.space_group_name_H-M   'P 1'
#
loop_
_entity.id
_entity.type
_entity.pdbx_description
1 polymer ?
#
loop_
_entity_poly.entity_id
_entity_poly.type
_entity_poly.pdbx_seq_one_letter_code
_entity_poly.pdbx_strand_id
1 'polypeptide(L)'
;MTLKLPEITYPLAIDTIGKMLALGHGMSVHCSNPGCGRHSTVDMTELCRRLGVDHSCKAVDLAPHFRCTKCGEAGRDDKRIGFIQHTPTRQL
;
A
#
# COMPACT_ATOMS: atom_id res chain seq x y z
N MET A 1 -1.47 5.22 20.49
CA MET A 1 -1.75 3.77 20.41
C MET A 1 -0.54 3.08 19.79
N THR A 2 -0.01 2.06 20.44
CA THR A 2 1.10 1.26 19.90
C THR A 2 0.54 0.22 18.94
N LEU A 3 1.05 0.18 17.70
CA LEU A 3 0.72 -0.87 16.74
C LEU A 3 1.33 -2.19 17.21
N LYS A 4 0.51 -3.22 17.45
CA LYS A 4 0.98 -4.58 17.73
C LYS A 4 1.02 -5.35 16.42
N LEU A 5 2.23 -5.62 15.94
CA LEU A 5 2.43 -6.34 14.68
C LEU A 5 2.18 -7.85 14.85
N PRO A 6 1.71 -8.53 13.79
CA PRO A 6 1.44 -9.97 13.84
C PRO A 6 2.74 -10.77 13.95
N GLU A 7 2.64 -11.96 14.53
CA GLU A 7 3.69 -12.97 14.44
C GLU A 7 3.82 -13.47 12.99
N ILE A 8 5.04 -13.73 12.55
CA ILE A 8 5.33 -14.28 11.22
C ILE A 8 5.40 -15.80 11.30
N THR A 9 4.51 -16.46 10.57
CA THR A 9 4.39 -17.92 10.52
C THR A 9 4.79 -18.49 9.15
N TYR A 10 5.03 -19.80 9.09
CA TYR A 10 5.43 -20.52 7.88
C TYR A 10 4.41 -21.61 7.47
N PRO A 11 4.20 -21.89 6.17
CA PRO A 11 4.85 -21.25 5.02
C PRO A 11 4.49 -19.76 4.89
N LEU A 12 5.47 -18.95 4.46
CA LEU A 12 5.35 -17.49 4.48
C LEU A 12 4.27 -17.02 3.49
N ALA A 13 3.29 -16.27 4.00
CA ALA A 13 2.30 -15.56 3.21
C ALA A 13 2.21 -14.10 3.67
N ILE A 14 2.57 -13.16 2.79
CA ILE A 14 2.47 -11.72 3.04
C ILE A 14 1.15 -11.24 2.41
N ASP A 15 0.06 -11.48 3.13
CA ASP A 15 -1.32 -11.21 2.70
C ASP A 15 -1.98 -10.06 3.44
N THR A 16 -1.37 -9.56 4.53
CA THR A 16 -1.87 -8.41 5.28
C THR A 16 -0.87 -7.25 5.36
N ILE A 17 -1.40 -6.06 5.59
CA ILE A 17 -0.61 -4.84 5.82
C ILE A 17 0.28 -4.99 7.04
N GLY A 18 -0.22 -5.62 8.11
CA GLY A 18 0.56 -5.90 9.32
C GLY A 18 1.78 -6.78 9.03
N LYS A 19 1.65 -7.83 8.22
CA LYS A 19 2.77 -8.70 7.84
C LYS A 19 3.77 -7.99 6.93
N MET A 20 3.30 -7.17 5.98
CA MET A 20 4.20 -6.30 5.20
C MET A 20 5.06 -5.43 6.11
N LEU A 21 4.43 -4.76 7.08
CA LEU A 21 5.11 -3.86 8.01
C LEU A 21 6.07 -4.61 8.94
N ALA A 22 5.66 -5.77 9.47
CA ALA A 22 6.47 -6.62 10.33
C ALA A 22 7.75 -7.13 9.65
N LEU A 23 7.68 -7.38 8.34
CA LEU A 23 8.81 -7.83 7.53
C LEU A 23 9.61 -6.67 6.92
N GLY A 24 9.24 -5.42 7.20
CA GLY A 24 9.93 -4.23 6.68
C GLY A 24 9.69 -3.94 5.20
N HIS A 25 8.62 -4.48 4.60
CA HIS A 25 8.25 -4.18 3.22
C HIS A 25 7.69 -2.76 3.09
N GLY A 26 8.04 -2.11 1.99
CA GLY A 26 7.45 -0.83 1.57
C GLY A 26 6.38 -1.01 0.50
N MET A 27 5.68 0.07 0.20
CA MET A 27 4.77 0.13 -0.94
C MET A 27 4.82 1.51 -1.57
N SER A 28 4.71 1.55 -2.90
CA SER A 28 4.42 2.77 -3.64
C SER A 28 3.15 2.61 -4.44
N VAL A 29 2.47 3.72 -4.67
CA VAL A 29 1.22 3.82 -5.39
C VAL A 29 1.42 4.71 -6.61
N HIS A 30 0.77 4.38 -7.73
CA HIS A 30 0.80 5.19 -8.93
C HIS A 30 -0.57 5.29 -9.60
N CYS A 31 -0.81 6.38 -10.30
CA CYS A 31 -1.97 6.53 -11.16
C CYS A 31 -1.67 5.94 -12.54
N SER A 32 -2.50 4.98 -12.96
CA SER A 32 -2.39 4.29 -14.25
C SER A 32 -3.15 5.00 -15.38
N ASN A 33 -3.62 6.24 -15.16
CA ASN A 33 -4.15 7.03 -16.25
C ASN A 33 -3.04 7.46 -17.22
N PRO A 34 -3.23 7.30 -18.54
CA PRO A 34 -2.32 7.81 -19.54
C PRO A 34 -2.04 9.31 -19.32
N GLY A 35 -0.76 9.68 -19.33
CA GLY A 35 -0.31 11.06 -19.15
C GLY A 35 -0.48 11.64 -17.74
N CYS A 36 -0.93 10.89 -16.73
CA CYS A 36 -0.98 11.41 -15.36
C CYS A 36 0.41 11.46 -14.70
N GLY A 37 1.13 10.33 -14.75
CA GLY A 37 2.50 10.17 -14.25
C GLY A 37 2.67 10.29 -12.73
N ARG A 38 1.58 10.31 -11.96
CA ARG A 38 1.65 10.54 -10.51
C ARG A 38 2.03 9.24 -9.80
N HIS A 39 3.05 9.31 -8.96
CA HIS A 39 3.58 8.22 -8.15
C HIS A 39 3.94 8.75 -6.76
N SER A 40 3.76 7.94 -5.71
CA SER A 40 4.09 8.31 -4.34
C SER A 40 4.41 7.08 -3.49
N THR A 41 5.30 7.24 -2.52
CA THR A 41 5.53 6.22 -1.48
C THR A 41 4.40 6.27 -0.45
N VAL A 42 4.00 5.10 0.05
CA VAL A 42 2.96 4.96 1.07
C VAL A 42 3.61 4.85 2.44
N ASP A 43 3.15 5.65 3.40
CA ASP A 43 3.47 5.42 4.82
C ASP A 43 2.72 4.17 5.29
N MET A 44 3.45 3.06 5.33
CA MET A 44 2.90 1.76 5.72
C MET A 44 2.44 1.72 7.18
N THR A 45 3.08 2.51 8.06
CA THR A 45 2.69 2.57 9.47
C THR A 45 1.33 3.27 9.59
N GLU A 46 1.16 4.41 8.93
CA GLU A 46 -0.11 5.13 8.95
C GLU A 46 -1.23 4.37 8.23
N LEU A 47 -0.93 3.72 7.10
CA LEU A 47 -1.90 2.85 6.43
C LEU A 47 -2.38 1.73 7.36
N CYS A 48 -1.46 1.09 8.08
CA CYS A 48 -1.75 0.04 9.05
C CYS A 48 -2.62 0.56 10.21
N ARG A 49 -2.36 1.78 10.71
CA ARG A 49 -3.22 2.40 11.75
C ARG A 49 -4.64 2.64 11.25
N ARG A 50 -4.81 3.02 9.99
CA ARG A 50 -6.13 3.34 9.41
C ARG A 50 -6.95 2.11 9.08
N LEU A 51 -6.33 1.11 8.48
CA LEU A 51 -7.03 -0.06 7.94
C LEU A 51 -6.99 -1.27 8.87
N GLY A 52 -6.03 -1.32 9.79
CA GLY A 52 -5.82 -2.42 10.72
C GLY A 52 -4.73 -3.39 10.25
N VAL A 53 -4.17 -4.11 11.22
CA VAL A 53 -3.05 -5.04 11.03
C VAL A 53 -3.44 -6.25 10.18
N ASP A 54 -4.70 -6.68 10.25
CA ASP A 54 -5.22 -7.86 9.54
C ASP A 54 -5.83 -7.51 8.18
N HIS A 55 -5.83 -6.23 7.81
CA HIS A 55 -6.35 -5.81 6.51
C HIS A 55 -5.50 -6.40 5.37
N SER A 56 -6.17 -6.90 4.33
CA SER A 56 -5.51 -7.44 3.15
C SER A 56 -4.60 -6.41 2.48
N CYS A 57 -3.42 -6.83 2.05
CA CYS A 57 -2.50 -6.00 1.27
C CYS A 57 -2.62 -6.21 -0.25
N LYS A 58 -3.66 -6.92 -0.72
CA LYS A 58 -3.90 -7.14 -2.15
C LYS A 58 -4.41 -5.86 -2.81
N ALA A 59 -4.04 -5.66 -4.08
CA ALA A 59 -4.40 -4.45 -4.83
C ALA A 59 -5.91 -4.17 -4.86
N VAL A 60 -6.75 -5.22 -4.97
CA VAL A 60 -8.21 -5.09 -5.00
C VAL A 60 -8.79 -4.55 -3.70
N ASP A 61 -8.20 -4.93 -2.56
CA ASP A 61 -8.66 -4.52 -1.23
C ASP A 61 -8.10 -3.15 -0.86
N LEU A 62 -6.94 -2.78 -1.41
CA LEU A 62 -6.35 -1.45 -1.23
C LEU A 62 -7.02 -0.38 -2.11
N ALA A 63 -7.38 -0.71 -3.35
CA ALA A 63 -7.88 0.25 -4.34
C ALA A 63 -9.01 1.19 -3.84
N PRO A 64 -10.00 0.73 -3.04
CA PRO A 64 -11.04 1.61 -2.49
C PRO A 64 -10.49 2.79 -1.67
N HIS A 65 -9.36 2.60 -0.97
CA HIS A 65 -8.75 3.57 -0.06
C HIS A 65 -7.85 4.61 -0.74
N PHE A 66 -7.57 4.43 -2.03
CA PHE A 66 -6.71 5.34 -2.80
C PHE A 66 -7.51 6.03 -3.90
N ARG A 67 -7.09 7.26 -4.25
CA ARG A 67 -7.58 8.01 -5.41
C ARG A 67 -6.52 8.98 -5.90
N CYS A 68 -6.51 9.26 -7.19
CA CYS A 68 -5.62 10.26 -7.76
C CYS A 68 -6.28 11.64 -7.76
N THR A 69 -5.91 12.52 -6.83
CA THR A 69 -6.52 13.85 -6.73
C THR A 69 -6.36 14.68 -8.01
N LYS A 70 -5.20 14.60 -8.68
CA LYS A 70 -4.95 15.26 -9.97
C LYS A 70 -5.92 14.82 -11.07
N CYS A 71 -6.31 13.54 -11.09
CA CYS A 71 -7.28 13.05 -12.07
C CYS A 71 -8.70 13.45 -11.69
N GLY A 72 -9.06 13.36 -10.41
CA GLY A 72 -10.37 13.79 -9.92
C GLY A 72 -10.62 15.28 -10.17
N GLU A 73 -9.64 16.12 -9.88
CA GLU A 73 -9.68 17.58 -10.16
C GLU A 73 -9.81 17.88 -11.66
N ALA A 74 -9.27 17.02 -12.53
CA ALA A 74 -9.37 17.13 -13.98
C ALA A 74 -10.61 16.45 -14.57
N GLY A 75 -11.55 15.95 -13.75
CA GLY A 75 -12.76 15.26 -14.19
C GLY A 75 -12.51 13.91 -14.86
N ARG A 76 -11.34 13.29 -14.64
CA ARG A 76 -10.99 11.94 -15.13
C ARG A 76 -11.27 10.89 -14.05
N ASP A 77 -11.39 9.64 -14.47
CA ASP A 77 -11.45 8.48 -13.56
C ASP A 77 -10.25 8.51 -12.60
N ASP A 78 -10.48 8.66 -11.30
CA ASP A 78 -9.45 8.79 -10.27
C ASP A 78 -9.11 7.47 -9.57
N LYS A 79 -9.73 6.36 -10.00
CA LYS A 79 -9.59 5.02 -9.41
C LYS A 79 -8.68 4.08 -10.19
N ARG A 80 -8.06 4.54 -11.27
CA ARG A 80 -6.98 3.82 -11.96
C ARG A 80 -5.69 3.88 -11.17
N ILE A 81 -5.59 3.02 -10.16
CA ILE A 81 -4.49 2.99 -9.19
C ILE A 81 -3.77 1.65 -9.27
N GLY A 82 -2.44 1.70 -9.39
CA GLY A 82 -1.56 0.56 -9.30
C GLY A 82 -0.66 0.64 -8.06
N PHE A 83 -0.21 -0.52 -7.59
CA PHE A 83 0.63 -0.66 -6.42
C PHE A 83 1.89 -1.44 -6.77
N ILE A 84 3.02 -1.03 -6.19
CA ILE A 84 4.29 -1.75 -6.27
C ILE A 84 4.73 -2.01 -4.84
N GLN A 85 4.85 -3.27 -4.47
CA GLN A 85 5.40 -3.69 -3.19
C GLN A 85 6.92 -3.75 -3.30
N HIS A 86 7.60 -3.15 -2.33
CA HIS A 86 9.05 -3.11 -2.28
C HIS A 86 9.52 -4.07 -1.19
N THR A 87 10.35 -5.04 -1.57
CA THR A 87 11.07 -5.84 -0.58
C THR A 87 12.07 -4.96 0.15
N PRO A 88 12.33 -5.22 1.44
CA PRO A 88 13.41 -4.54 2.15
C PRO A 88 14.73 -4.82 1.42
N THR A 89 15.36 -3.76 0.92
CA THR A 89 16.71 -3.84 0.37
C THR A 89 17.72 -3.68 1.50
N ARG A 90 18.84 -4.41 1.42
CA ARG A 90 19.94 -4.27 2.37
C ARG A 90 20.43 -2.82 2.35
N GLN A 91 20.23 -2.10 3.44
CA GLN A 91 20.96 -0.85 3.69
C GLN A 91 22.39 -1.28 4.04
N LEU A 92 23.30 -1.15 3.08
CA LEU A 92 24.74 -1.34 3.27
C LEU A 92 25.33 -0.16 4.04
#